data_AF-A0A442XKF8-F1
#
_entry.id   AF-A0A442XKF8-F1
#
_cell.length_a   1.000
_cell.length_b   1.000
_cell.length_c   1.000
_cell.angle_alpha   90.00
_cell.angle_beta   90.00
_cell.angle_gamma   90.00
#
_symmetry.space_group_name_H-M   'P 1'
#
loop_
_entity.id
_entity.type
_entity.pdbx_description
1 polymer ?
#
loop_
_entity_poly.entity_id
_entity_poly.type
_entity_poly.pdbx_seq_one_letter_code
_entity_poly.pdbx_strand_id
1 'polypeptide(L)'
;MTRLSVAEELESAADRIADMSRADLQVILRRAALMLRNVAGVPLEPETEDALDSIAAEMKISRSDLIQIVLREWLETNAYLPVRTIDEESETGGSA
;
A
#
# COMPACT_ATOMS: atom_id res chain seq x y z
N MET A 1 14.84 -10.47 -4.08
CA MET A 1 13.90 -10.28 -5.20
C MET A 1 13.03 -9.08 -4.84
N THR A 2 13.15 -8.00 -5.60
CA THR A 2 12.41 -6.73 -5.38
C THR A 2 11.15 -6.72 -6.26
N ARG A 3 10.20 -5.83 -5.97
CA ARG A 3 9.01 -5.63 -6.83
C ARG A 3 9.41 -5.31 -8.28
N LEU A 4 10.43 -4.47 -8.45
CA LEU A 4 10.99 -4.11 -9.75
C LEU A 4 11.52 -5.34 -10.50
N SER A 5 12.30 -6.21 -9.83
CA SER A 5 12.84 -7.41 -10.48
C SER A 5 11.76 -8.41 -10.92
N VAL A 6 10.61 -8.45 -10.23
CA VAL A 6 9.48 -9.32 -10.62
C VAL A 6 8.70 -8.72 -11.78
N ALA A 7 8.56 -7.39 -11.82
CA ALA A 7 7.95 -6.70 -12.94
C ALA A 7 8.77 -6.90 -14.23
N GLU A 8 10.09 -6.73 -14.16
CA GLU A 8 11.01 -6.98 -15.27
C GLU A 8 10.97 -8.45 -15.74
N GLU A 9 10.88 -9.41 -14.81
CA GLU A 9 10.74 -10.83 -15.13
C GLU A 9 9.41 -11.12 -15.86
N LEU A 10 8.31 -10.47 -15.44
CA LEU A 10 7.01 -10.61 -16.09
C LEU A 10 6.96 -9.97 -17.48
N GLU A 11 7.51 -8.77 -17.66
CA GLU A 11 7.59 -8.10 -18.97
C GLU A 11 8.44 -8.93 -19.94
N SER A 12 9.61 -9.39 -19.50
CA SER A 12 10.49 -10.23 -20.31
C SER A 12 9.86 -11.59 -20.65
N ALA A 13 9.01 -12.12 -19.77
CA ALA A 13 8.25 -13.34 -20.04
C ALA A 13 7.09 -13.09 -21.02
N ALA A 14 6.44 -11.92 -20.96
CA ALA A 14 5.39 -11.52 -21.89
C ALA A 14 5.95 -11.35 -23.31
N ASP A 15 7.11 -10.71 -23.46
CA ASP A 15 7.78 -10.51 -24.75
C ASP A 15 8.16 -11.82 -25.45
N ARG A 16 8.39 -12.89 -24.67
CA ARG A 16 8.86 -14.19 -25.16
C ARG A 16 7.85 -15.32 -24.92
N ILE A 17 6.58 -14.98 -24.73
CA ILE A 17 5.57 -15.94 -24.26
C ILE A 17 5.37 -17.13 -25.20
N ALA A 18 5.59 -16.95 -26.50
CA ALA A 18 5.51 -18.01 -27.51
C ALA A 18 6.67 -19.02 -27.41
N ASP A 19 7.83 -18.59 -26.93
CA ASP A 19 9.05 -19.40 -26.82
C ASP A 19 9.23 -20.02 -25.42
N MET A 20 8.38 -19.63 -24.46
CA MET A 20 8.45 -20.11 -23.08
C MET A 20 7.68 -21.41 -22.87
N SER A 21 8.25 -22.28 -22.04
CA SER A 21 7.52 -23.47 -21.62
C SER A 21 6.35 -23.10 -20.70
N ARG A 22 5.27 -23.87 -20.78
CA ARG A 22 4.14 -23.73 -19.85
C ARG A 22 4.57 -23.84 -18.39
N ALA A 23 5.56 -24.68 -18.09
CA ALA A 23 6.06 -24.87 -16.74
C ALA A 23 6.75 -23.61 -16.21
N ASP A 24 7.60 -22.99 -17.02
CA ASP A 24 8.31 -21.76 -16.64
C ASP A 24 7.33 -20.62 -16.42
N LEU A 25 6.34 -20.47 -17.31
CA LEU A 25 5.28 -19.47 -17.17
C LEU A 25 4.49 -19.67 -15.87
N GLN A 26 4.14 -20.91 -15.51
CA GLN A 26 3.47 -21.20 -14.25
C GLN A 26 4.29 -20.81 -13.02
N VAL A 27 5.61 -21.02 -13.05
CA VAL A 27 6.49 -20.68 -11.94
C VAL A 27 6.56 -19.15 -11.76
N ILE A 28 6.71 -18.40 -12.86
CA ILE A 28 6.74 -16.94 -12.83
C ILE A 28 5.41 -16.38 -12.31
N LEU A 29 4.28 -16.85 -12.84
CA LEU A 29 2.95 -16.38 -12.42
C LEU A 29 2.67 -16.69 -10.94
N ARG A 30 3.07 -17.87 -10.44
CA ARG A 30 2.95 -18.19 -9.01
C ARG A 30 3.79 -17.25 -8.15
N ARG A 31 5.02 -16.97 -8.55
CA ARG A 31 5.91 -16.02 -7.83
C ARG A 31 5.35 -14.61 -7.83
N ALA A 32 4.83 -14.14 -8.96
CA ALA A 32 4.14 -12.86 -9.06
C ALA A 32 2.90 -12.80 -8.16
N ALA A 33 2.05 -13.83 -8.17
CA ALA A 33 0.86 -13.90 -7.33
C ALA A 33 1.20 -13.92 -5.82
N LEU A 34 2.26 -14.63 -5.41
CA LEU A 34 2.76 -14.61 -4.03
C LEU A 34 3.19 -13.19 -3.63
N MET A 35 3.94 -12.51 -4.49
CA MET A 35 4.40 -11.14 -4.25
C MET A 35 3.22 -10.18 -4.15
N LEU A 36 2.26 -10.23 -5.08
CA LEU A 36 1.07 -9.38 -5.10
C LEU A 36 0.15 -9.61 -3.90
N ARG A 37 -0.01 -10.86 -3.45
CA ARG A 37 -0.77 -11.16 -2.22
C ARG A 37 -0.13 -10.54 -0.97
N ASN A 38 1.19 -10.38 -0.99
CA ASN A 38 1.94 -9.70 0.06
C ASN A 38 2.03 -8.17 -0.17
N VAL A 39 1.38 -7.64 -1.22
CA VAL A 39 1.11 -6.19 -1.41
C VAL A 39 -0.21 -5.82 -0.73
N ALA A 40 -0.58 -6.50 0.35
CA ALA A 40 -1.65 -6.02 1.22
C ALA A 40 -1.15 -4.75 1.92
N GLY A 41 -1.38 -3.60 1.29
CA GLY A 41 -1.48 -2.34 2.01
C GLY A 41 -2.63 -2.44 3.01
N VAL A 42 -2.63 -1.55 4.00
CA VAL A 42 -3.82 -1.37 4.85
C VAL A 42 -4.94 -0.90 3.91
N PRO A 43 -6.07 -1.63 3.80
CA PRO A 43 -7.20 -1.15 3.02
C PRO A 43 -7.68 0.15 3.65
N LEU A 44 -7.75 1.21 2.86
CA LEU A 44 -8.25 2.51 3.28
C LEU A 44 -9.59 2.75 2.60
N GLU A 45 -10.44 3.57 3.23
CA GLU A 45 -11.67 4.04 2.59
C GLU A 45 -11.32 4.85 1.33
N PRO A 46 -12.11 4.76 0.24
CA PRO A 46 -11.82 5.44 -1.02
C PRO A 46 -11.54 6.94 -0.84
N GLU A 47 -12.30 7.61 0.02
CA GLU A 47 -12.14 9.03 0.33
C GLU A 47 -10.79 9.33 0.99
N THR A 48 -10.28 8.39 1.80
CA THR A 48 -8.96 8.50 2.43
C THR A 48 -7.86 8.25 1.41
N GLU A 49 -8.03 7.31 0.49
CA GLU A 49 -7.08 7.07 -0.61
C GLU A 49 -6.95 8.30 -1.50
N ASP A 50 -8.06 8.89 -1.93
CA ASP A 50 -8.09 10.09 -2.77
C ASP A 50 -7.43 11.30 -2.10
N ALA A 51 -7.68 11.47 -0.79
CA ALA A 51 -7.05 12.53 -0.01
C ALA A 51 -5.52 12.33 0.09
N LEU A 52 -5.07 11.10 0.34
CA LEU A 52 -3.64 10.78 0.41
C LEU A 52 -2.96 10.97 -0.96
N ASP A 53 -3.60 10.56 -2.06
CA ASP A 53 -3.05 10.76 -3.41
C ASP A 53 -2.97 12.25 -3.77
N SER A 54 -3.98 13.05 -3.40
CA SER A 54 -4.00 14.50 -3.63
C SER A 54 -2.88 15.22 -2.85
N ILE A 55 -2.72 14.90 -1.57
CA ILE A 55 -1.69 15.50 -0.71
C ILE A 55 -0.29 15.07 -1.17
N ALA A 56 -0.10 13.79 -1.51
CA ALA A 56 1.18 13.30 -2.00
C ALA A 56 1.59 14.00 -3.29
N ALA A 57 0.63 14.25 -4.20
CA ALA A 57 0.85 15.01 -5.42
C ALA A 57 1.24 16.47 -5.14
N GLU A 58 0.56 17.14 -4.19
CA GLU A 58 0.89 18.52 -3.78
C GLU A 58 2.30 18.61 -3.18
N MET A 59 2.66 17.66 -2.32
CA MET A 59 3.96 17.57 -1.67
C MET A 59 5.08 17.05 -2.58
N LYS A 60 4.74 16.53 -3.78
CA LYS A 60 5.66 15.90 -4.74
C LYS A 60 6.48 14.75 -4.14
N ILE A 61 5.83 13.93 -3.30
CA ILE A 61 6.40 12.71 -2.70
C ILE A 61 5.56 11.50 -3.07
N SER A 62 6.07 10.29 -2.83
CA SER A 62 5.24 9.10 -3.05
C SER A 62 4.16 8.97 -1.98
N ARG A 63 3.00 8.37 -2.31
CA ARG A 63 1.97 8.05 -1.30
C ARG A 63 2.54 7.23 -0.14
N SER A 64 3.47 6.31 -0.43
CA SER A 64 4.14 5.51 0.60
C SER A 64 4.94 6.38 1.58
N ASP A 65 5.66 7.38 1.06
CA ASP A 65 6.44 8.29 1.91
C ASP A 65 5.52 9.16 2.76
N LEU A 66 4.43 9.68 2.16
CA LEU A 66 3.42 10.43 2.88
C LEU A 66 2.82 9.61 4.05
N ILE A 67 2.41 8.36 3.78
CA ILE A 67 1.86 7.46 4.81
C ILE A 67 2.89 7.24 5.93
N GLN A 68 4.18 7.05 5.61
CA GLN A 68 5.21 6.88 6.63
C GLN A 68 5.43 8.13 7.48
N ILE A 69 5.39 9.32 6.87
CA ILE A 69 5.50 10.60 7.57
C ILE A 69 4.32 10.77 8.53
N VAL A 70 3.09 10.64 8.02
CA VAL A 70 1.86 10.82 8.81
C VAL A 70 1.80 9.82 9.97
N LEU A 71 2.09 8.54 9.72
CA LEU A 71 2.07 7.52 10.78
C LEU A 71 3.15 7.78 11.84
N ARG A 72 4.34 8.20 11.45
CA ARG A 72 5.41 8.56 12.40
C ARG A 72 4.98 9.72 13.27
N GLU A 73 4.55 10.83 12.66
CA GLU A 73 4.13 12.02 13.39
C GLU A 73 2.95 11.73 14.32
N TRP A 74 1.98 10.95 13.84
CA TRP A 74 0.86 10.51 14.65
C TRP A 74 1.32 9.68 15.84
N LEU A 75 2.19 8.68 15.65
CA LEU A 75 2.71 7.85 16.73
C LEU A 75 3.55 8.65 17.73
N GLU A 76 4.40 9.56 17.29
CA GLU A 76 5.20 10.43 18.17
C GLU A 76 4.30 11.36 19.00
N THR A 77 3.27 11.94 18.38
CA THR A 77 2.33 12.85 19.04
C THR A 77 1.37 12.11 19.95
N ASN A 78 0.95 10.89 19.60
CA ASN A 78 -0.13 10.16 20.27
C ASN A 78 0.36 8.92 21.05
N ALA A 79 1.67 8.77 21.27
CA ALA A 79 2.26 7.65 22.02
C ALA A 79 1.71 7.47 23.45
N TYR A 80 1.04 8.50 23.99
CA TYR A 80 0.43 8.49 25.31
C TYR A 80 -1.03 7.97 25.32
N LEU A 81 -1.68 7.79 24.17
CA LEU A 81 -3.06 7.34 24.11
C LEU A 81 -3.16 5.84 24.45
N PRO A 82 -3.95 5.44 25.46
CA PRO A 82 -4.23 4.04 25.70
C PRO A 82 -4.91 3.42 24.48
N VAL A 83 -4.46 2.24 24.05
CA VAL A 83 -4.97 1.50 22.86
C VAL A 83 -6.50 1.29 22.86
N ARG A 84 -7.18 1.46 24.01
CA ARG A 84 -8.62 1.26 24.20
C ARG A 84 -9.49 2.48 23.84
N THR A 85 -8.94 3.69 23.73
CA THR A 85 -9.73 4.91 23.45
C THR A 85 -9.82 5.28 21.96
N ILE A 86 -9.29 4.44 21.08
CA ILE A 86 -9.30 4.70 19.62
C ILE A 86 -10.65 4.32 18.99
N ASP A 87 -11.51 3.60 19.73
CA ASP A 87 -12.76 3.00 19.21
C ASP A 87 -14.06 3.55 19.84
N GLU A 88 -13.99 4.62 20.64
CA GLU A 88 -15.20 5.21 21.23
C GLU A 88 -15.45 6.58 20.61
N GLU A 89 -16.40 6.59 19.67
CA GLU A 89 -17.15 7.74 19.13
C GLU A 89 -16.86 9.06 19.85
N SER A 90 -16.09 9.95 19.22
CA SER A 90 -16.19 11.38 19.54
C SER A 90 -17.57 11.87 19.12
N GLU A 91 -18.58 11.55 19.93
CA GLU A 91 -19.86 12.23 19.95
C GLU A 91 -19.59 13.73 20.06
N THR A 92 -19.85 14.43 18.95
CA THR A 92 -19.87 15.88 18.89
C THR A 92 -21.10 16.38 19.65
N GLY A 93 -20.98 16.43 20.99
CA GLY A 93 -21.95 17.08 21.88
C GLY A 93 -21.85 18.59 21.84
N GLY A 94 -22.05 19.19 20.66
CA GLY A 94 -22.34 20.61 20.55
C GLY A 94 -23.81 20.86 20.88
N SER A 95 -24.09 21.61 21.94
CA SER A 95 -25.28 22.45 21.97
C SER A 95 -25.00 23.73 22.74
N ALA A 96 -25.46 24.80 22.12
CA ALA A 96 -25.40 26.21 22.50
C ALA A 96 -26.08 26.53 23.84
#